data_AF-A0A661PTF9-F1
#
_entry.id   AF-A0A661PTF9-F1
#
_cell.length_a   1.000
_cell.length_b   1.000
_cell.length_c   1.000
_cell.angle_alpha   90.00
_cell.angle_beta   90.00
_cell.angle_gamma   90.00
#
_symmetry.space_group_name_H-M   'P 1'
#
loop_
_entity.id
_entity.type
_entity.pdbx_description
1 polymer ?
#
loop_
_entity_poly.entity_id
_entity_poly.type
_entity_poly.pdbx_seq_one_letter_code
_entity_poly.pdbx_strand_id
1 'polypeptide(L)' 'DGLIHYTQTFCFRQIEDILFKRKLDIPVLSLEADQPGPVDGRTLTRIETFIEMLQ' A
#
# COMPACT_ATOMS: atom_id res chain seq x y z
N ASP A 1 -7.80 -10.52 6.89
CA ASP A 1 -7.56 -10.08 5.49
C ASP A 1 -7.21 -8.60 5.44
N GLY A 2 -6.40 -8.18 4.46
CA GLY A 2 -5.97 -6.79 4.30
C GLY A 2 -5.82 -6.43 2.82
N LEU A 3 -5.83 -5.12 2.51
CA LEU A 3 -5.71 -4.59 1.15
C LEU A 3 -4.37 -3.86 0.98
N ILE A 4 -3.67 -4.12 -0.14
CA ILE A 4 -2.54 -3.30 -0.58
C ILE A 4 -3.02 -2.43 -1.76
N HIS A 5 -3.05 -1.11 -1.57
CA HIS A 5 -3.36 -0.14 -2.62
C HIS A 5 -2.07 0.38 -3.24
N TYR A 6 -1.67 -0.22 -4.36
CA TYR A 6 -0.51 0.21 -5.13
C TYR A 6 -0.90 1.26 -6.16
N THR A 7 -0.14 2.35 -6.22
CA THR A 7 -0.30 3.42 -7.21
C THR A 7 1.04 3.73 -7.87
N GLN A 8 0.99 4.16 -9.13
CA GLN A 8 2.19 4.67 -9.78
C GLN A 8 2.56 6.05 -9.23
N THR A 9 3.84 6.38 -9.14
CA THR A 9 4.29 7.75 -8.83
C THR A 9 3.60 8.78 -9.74
N PHE A 10 3.10 9.87 -9.16
CA PHE A 10 2.30 10.91 -9.82
C PHE A 10 0.92 10.47 -10.35
N CYS A 11 0.43 9.29 -9.97
CA CYS A 11 -0.95 8.90 -10.27
C CYS A 11 -1.94 9.57 -9.31
N PHE A 12 -2.89 10.35 -9.84
CA PHE A 12 -3.90 11.06 -9.04
C PHE A 12 -4.73 10.15 -8.11
N ARG A 13 -4.80 8.85 -8.43
CA ARG A 13 -5.53 7.85 -7.63
C ARG A 13 -4.96 7.63 -6.24
N GLN A 14 -3.75 8.14 -5.95
CA GLN A 14 -3.21 8.21 -4.59
C GLN A 14 -4.19 8.85 -3.59
N ILE A 15 -4.98 9.82 -4.04
CA ILE A 15 -5.99 10.50 -3.21
C ILE A 15 -7.11 9.54 -2.76
N GLU A 16 -7.39 8.48 -3.53
CA GLU A 16 -8.41 7.48 -3.22
C GLU A 16 -8.08 6.65 -1.97
N ASP A 17 -6.82 6.67 -1.52
CA ASP A 17 -6.39 6.05 -0.26
C ASP A 17 -7.21 6.54 0.96
N ILE A 18 -7.62 7.81 0.94
CA ILE A 18 -8.49 8.40 1.97
C ILE A 18 -9.87 7.72 1.96
N LEU A 19 -10.39 7.36 0.79
CA LEU A 19 -11.67 6.69 0.66
C LEU A 19 -11.57 5.25 1.14
N PHE A 20 -10.52 4.51 0.76
CA PHE A 20 -10.32 3.13 1.23
C PHE A 20 -10.23 3.06 2.75
N LYS A 21 -9.42 3.92 3.39
CA LYS A 21 -9.31 3.99 4.85
C LYS A 21 -10.61 4.37 5.57
N ARG A 22 -11.52 5.06 4.91
CA ARG A 22 -12.82 5.47 5.48
C ARG A 22 -13.96 4.48 5.25
N LYS A 23 -13.84 3.65 4.21
CA LYS A 23 -14.95 2.81 3.71
C LYS A 23 -14.73 1.32 3.90
N LEU A 24 -13.49 0.89 4.08
CA LEU A 24 -13.16 -0.50 4.29
C LEU A 24 -12.88 -0.76 5.77
N ASP A 25 -13.50 -1.82 6.30
CA ASP A 25 -13.29 -2.28 7.67
C ASP A 25 -12.07 -3.22 7.80
N ILE A 26 -11.22 -3.28 6.76
CA ILE A 26 -9.98 -4.06 6.74
C ILE A 26 -8.76 -3.14 6.72
N PRO A 27 -7.60 -3.57 7.26
CA PRO A 27 -6.37 -2.80 7.18
C PRO A 27 -5.95 -2.56 5.72
N VAL A 28 -5.44 -1.35 5.45
CA VAL A 28 -4.99 -0.93 4.10
C VAL A 28 -3.55 -0.43 4.14
N LEU A 29 -2.68 -1.01 3.29
CA LEU A 29 -1.33 -0.53 3.04
C LEU A 29 -1.25 0.15 1.68
N SER A 30 -0.94 1.45 1.67
CA SER A 30 -0.78 2.24 0.44
C SER A 30 0.68 2.24 0.00
N LEU A 31 0.95 1.81 -1.23
CA LEU A 31 2.29 1.77 -1.83
C LEU A 31 2.34 2.65 -3.08
N GLU A 32 3.50 3.25 -3.30
CA GLU A 32 3.79 4.08 -4.47
C GLU A 32 5.13 3.66 -5.05
N ALA A 33 5.18 3.41 -6.37
CA ALA A 33 6.42 3.21 -7.10
C ALA A 33 6.27 3.63 -8.57
N ASP A 34 7.36 3.86 -9.29
CA ASP A 34 7.32 4.35 -10.67
C ASP A 34 7.69 3.27 -11.69
N GLN A 35 8.95 2.84 -11.67
CA GLN A 35 9.49 1.92 -12.66
C GLN A 35 9.44 0.47 -12.17
N PRO A 36 9.27 -0.51 -13.08
CA PRO A 36 9.41 -1.92 -12.73
C PRO A 36 10.82 -2.20 -12.25
N GLY A 37 10.94 -2.95 -11.15
CA GLY A 37 12.22 -3.30 -10.55
C GLY A 37 12.04 -4.11 -9.27
N PRO A 38 13.16 -4.50 -8.63
CA PRO A 38 13.11 -5.10 -7.31
C PRO A 38 12.42 -4.18 -6.31
N VAL A 39 11.72 -4.77 -5.34
CA VAL A 39 11.14 -4.02 -4.23
C VAL A 39 12.29 -3.42 -3.41
N ASP A 40 12.29 -2.10 -3.24
CA ASP A 40 13.29 -1.43 -2.42
C ASP A 40 13.13 -1.84 -0.94
N GLY A 41 14.23 -1.77 -0.17
CA GLY A 41 14.23 -2.25 1.22
C GLY A 41 13.18 -1.60 2.10
N ARG A 42 12.83 -0.32 1.86
CA ARG A 42 11.80 0.37 2.64
C ARG A 42 10.42 -0.17 2.31
N THR A 43 10.11 -0.39 1.04
CA THR A 43 8.83 -1.00 0.63
C THR A 43 8.73 -2.43 1.16
N LEU A 44 9.82 -3.19 1.14
CA LEU A 44 9.87 -4.56 1.65
C LEU A 44 9.52 -4.59 3.16
N THR A 45 10.20 -3.79 3.99
CA THR A 45 9.91 -3.72 5.43
C THR A 45 8.46 -3.35 5.71
N ARG A 46 7.89 -2.42 4.93
CA ARG A 46 6.47 -2.03 5.09
C ARG A 46 5.51 -3.17 4.78
N ILE A 47 5.82 -3.98 3.77
CA ILE A 47 5.03 -5.17 3.43
C ILE A 47 5.16 -6.22 4.53
N GLU A 48 6.38 -6.50 5.00
CA GLU A 48 6.65 -7.45 6.08
C GLU A 48 5.88 -7.07 7.36
N THR A 49 6.02 -5.83 7.83
CA THR A 49 5.29 -5.34 9.01
C THR A 49 3.78 -5.37 8.82
N PHE A 50 3.28 -5.09 7.61
CA PHE A 50 1.84 -5.16 7.34
C PHE A 50 1.31 -6.60 7.41
N ILE A 51 2.07 -7.56 6.88
CA ILE A 51 1.72 -8.98 6.97
C ILE A 51 1.75 -9.46 8.43
N GLU A 52 2.78 -9.08 9.20
CA GLU A 52 2.86 -9.41 10.62
C GLU A 52 1.67 -8.86 11.41
N MET A 53 1.21 -7.64 11.12
CA MET A 53 0.04 -7.04 11.76
C MET A 53 -1.29 -7.74 11.40
N LEU A 54 -1.35 -8.49 10.30
CA LEU A 54 -2.53 -9.26 9.92
C LEU A 54 -2.61 -10.65 10.59
N GLN A 55 -1.54 -11.07 11.28
CA GLN A 55 -1.48 -12.31 12.07
C GLN A 55 -1.91 -12.06 13.51
#